data_AF-A0A135VFQ8-F1
#
_entry.id   AF-A0A135VFQ8-F1
#
_cell.length_a   1.000
_cell.length_b   1.000
_cell.length_c   1.000
_cell.angle_alpha   90.00
_cell.angle_beta   90.00
_cell.angle_gamma   90.00
#
_symmetry.space_group_name_H-M   'P 1'
#
loop_
_entity.id
_entity.type
_entity.pdbx_description
1 polymer ?
#
loop_
_entity_poly.entity_id
_entity_poly.type
_entity_poly.pdbx_seq_one_letter_code
_entity_poly.pdbx_strand_id
1 'polypeptide(L)'
;MENNREAIYDLLVVDDHKGLAAFINKLLKKDVKSGEDWLELVSILQRGCQDNFQKHWLKIQYTVLSVSKIPELVGVDCNLFEELQAIEIPNDLGHLSNLLFGRLIEVVKKQLKNGGSTLFFNVKGISSTRSSIITSELIQARYRETILVLKEIEERIPSLTKEWVDVSRLWKTGNGYRILKARDLGIHIHVKDYKEIRNLLLKEMKADPDKLPEESMKLIEKDSRYLQFSKTLDEFVSGLIASRGSRGSFDPYYRSWINHEGLDEF
;
A
#
# COMPACT_ATOMS: atom_id res chain seq x y z
N MET A 1 31.85 10.44 -0.20
CA MET A 1 30.48 9.85 -0.25
C MET A 1 30.48 8.33 -0.36
N GLU A 2 31.54 7.69 -0.87
CA GLU A 2 31.62 6.22 -1.00
C GLU A 2 31.43 5.47 0.34
N ASN A 3 32.11 5.89 1.42
CA ASN A 3 31.91 5.30 2.76
C ASN A 3 30.47 5.45 3.30
N ASN A 4 29.75 6.50 2.90
CA ASN A 4 28.35 6.70 3.32
C ASN A 4 27.41 5.75 2.57
N ARG A 5 27.74 5.43 1.32
CA ARG A 5 27.00 4.46 0.50
C ARG A 5 27.10 3.06 1.09
N GLU A 6 28.31 2.59 1.40
CA GLU A 6 28.53 1.27 2.00
C GLU A 6 27.75 1.12 3.31
N ALA A 7 27.87 2.09 4.22
CA ALA A 7 27.15 2.06 5.49
C ALA A 7 25.61 2.02 5.32
N ILE A 8 25.06 2.77 4.36
CA ILE A 8 23.62 2.69 4.05
C ILE A 8 23.25 1.30 3.54
N TYR A 9 24.08 0.71 2.68
CA TYR A 9 23.80 -0.59 2.08
C TYR A 9 23.85 -1.69 3.14
N ASP A 10 24.85 -1.68 4.02
CA ASP A 10 24.97 -2.64 5.13
C ASP A 10 23.72 -2.60 6.03
N LEU A 11 23.26 -1.39 6.37
CA LEU A 11 22.06 -1.21 7.20
C LEU A 11 20.77 -1.68 6.50
N LEU A 12 20.70 -1.55 5.17
CA LEU A 12 19.59 -2.07 4.37
C LEU A 12 19.61 -3.60 4.28
N VAL A 13 20.79 -4.22 4.14
CA VAL A 13 20.97 -5.68 4.06
C VAL A 13 20.49 -6.36 5.35
N VAL A 14 20.82 -5.79 6.52
CA VAL A 14 20.42 -6.34 7.83
C VAL A 14 19.05 -5.86 8.30
N ASP A 15 18.32 -5.13 7.46
CA ASP A 15 16.98 -4.60 7.74
C ASP A 15 16.90 -3.70 9.00
N ASP A 16 17.99 -3.01 9.34
CA ASP A 16 18.04 -2.15 10.53
C ASP A 16 17.51 -0.74 10.23
N HIS A 17 16.18 -0.62 10.20
CA HIS A 17 15.51 0.66 9.98
C HIS A 17 15.86 1.73 11.03
N LYS A 18 16.15 1.33 12.28
CA LYS A 18 16.49 2.27 13.37
C LYS A 18 17.91 2.79 13.20
N GLY A 19 18.86 1.91 12.93
CA GLY A 19 20.24 2.26 12.60
C GLY A 19 20.31 3.13 11.35
N LEU A 20 19.57 2.78 10.30
CA LEU A 20 19.49 3.58 9.08
C LEU A 20 18.93 4.99 9.35
N ALA A 21 17.86 5.11 10.14
CA ALA A 21 17.32 6.40 10.54
C ALA A 21 18.32 7.25 11.34
N ALA A 22 19.04 6.63 12.28
CA ALA A 22 20.08 7.30 13.07
C ALA A 22 21.25 7.77 12.19
N PHE A 23 21.67 6.93 11.23
CA PHE A 23 22.74 7.25 10.29
C PHE A 23 22.35 8.39 9.36
N ILE A 24 21.16 8.34 8.74
CA ILE A 24 20.65 9.42 7.89
C ILE A 24 20.55 10.73 8.68
N ASN A 25 20.03 10.71 9.91
CA ASN A 25 19.97 11.90 10.76
C ASN A 25 21.37 12.50 11.04
N LYS A 26 22.41 11.67 11.18
CA LYS A 26 23.79 12.12 11.32
C LYS A 26 24.27 12.82 10.04
N LEU A 27 24.01 12.23 8.87
CA LEU A 27 24.38 12.80 7.56
C LEU A 27 23.68 14.14 7.33
N LEU A 28 22.38 14.24 7.62
CA LEU A 28 21.62 15.50 7.49
C LEU A 28 22.24 16.63 8.31
N LYS A 29 22.67 16.34 9.54
CA LYS A 29 23.26 17.36 10.43
C LYS A 29 24.69 17.74 10.03
N LYS A 30 25.48 16.82 9.50
CA LYS A 30 26.92 16.99 9.30
C LYS A 30 27.35 17.20 7.86
N ASP A 31 26.79 16.43 6.94
CA ASP A 31 27.34 16.24 5.60
C ASP A 31 26.45 16.84 4.51
N VAL A 32 25.13 16.89 4.71
CA VAL A 32 24.19 17.52 3.76
C VAL A 32 24.15 19.03 4.01
N LYS A 33 24.72 19.81 3.10
CA LYS A 33 24.82 21.29 3.21
C LYS A 33 24.22 22.03 2.02
N SER A 34 23.99 21.33 0.92
CA SER A 34 23.44 21.87 -0.33
C SER A 34 22.32 20.97 -0.88
N GLY A 35 21.63 21.49 -1.89
CA GLY A 35 20.61 20.71 -2.61
C GLY A 35 21.21 19.51 -3.33
N GLU A 36 22.44 19.66 -3.83
CA GLU A 36 23.18 18.58 -4.49
C GLU A 36 23.49 17.44 -3.51
N ASP A 37 23.96 17.76 -2.29
CA ASP A 37 24.22 16.75 -1.25
C ASP A 37 22.94 15.98 -0.86
N TRP A 38 21.81 16.68 -0.81
CA TRP A 38 20.51 16.07 -0.53
C TRP A 38 20.10 15.11 -1.65
N LEU A 39 20.17 15.55 -2.90
CA LEU A 39 19.86 14.72 -4.05
C LEU A 39 20.79 13.51 -4.16
N GLU A 40 22.07 13.66 -3.81
CA GLU A 40 23.02 12.56 -3.75
C GLU A 40 22.63 11.55 -2.66
N LEU A 41 22.31 12.01 -1.45
CA LEU A 41 21.85 11.15 -0.36
C LEU A 41 20.58 10.37 -0.74
N VAL A 42 19.59 11.04 -1.34
CA VAL A 42 18.36 10.39 -1.81
C VAL A 42 18.68 9.36 -2.90
N SER A 43 19.59 9.67 -3.81
CA SER A 43 20.01 8.75 -4.89
C SER A 43 20.73 7.52 -4.34
N ILE A 44 21.57 7.68 -3.32
CA ILE A 44 22.23 6.55 -2.63
C ILE A 44 21.20 5.66 -1.97
N LEU A 45 20.24 6.23 -1.24
CA LEU A 45 19.15 5.48 -0.60
C LEU A 45 18.28 4.77 -1.64
N GLN A 46 17.93 5.45 -2.74
CA GLN A 46 17.15 4.87 -3.83
C GLN A 46 17.82 3.64 -4.44
N ARG A 47 19.10 3.76 -4.82
CA ARG A 47 19.86 2.63 -5.38
C ARG A 47 20.01 1.51 -4.36
N GLY A 48 20.34 1.83 -3.11
CA GLY A 48 20.45 0.84 -2.04
C GLY A 48 19.16 0.05 -1.85
N CYS A 49 18.01 0.71 -1.80
CA CYS A 49 16.71 0.04 -1.70
C CYS A 49 16.40 -0.81 -2.94
N GLN A 50 16.71 -0.33 -4.15
CA GLN A 50 16.45 -1.05 -5.40
C GLN A 50 17.32 -2.32 -5.52
N ASP A 51 18.60 -2.21 -5.18
CA ASP A 51 19.57 -3.29 -5.26
C ASP A 51 19.27 -4.39 -4.22
N ASN A 52 18.92 -3.99 -2.98
CA ASN A 52 18.68 -4.94 -1.89
C ASN A 52 17.28 -5.57 -1.92
N PHE A 53 16.26 -4.83 -2.36
CA PHE A 53 14.88 -5.30 -2.30
C PHE A 53 14.32 -5.73 -3.65
N GLN A 54 15.13 -5.85 -4.70
CA GLN A 54 14.72 -6.35 -6.03
C GLN A 54 13.44 -5.69 -6.58
N LYS A 55 13.28 -4.38 -6.36
CA LYS A 55 12.06 -3.62 -6.74
C LYS A 55 10.78 -4.04 -6.01
N HIS A 56 10.88 -4.70 -4.85
CA HIS A 56 9.74 -5.03 -4.00
C HIS A 56 9.09 -3.74 -3.46
N TRP A 57 8.07 -3.25 -4.16
CA TRP A 57 7.42 -1.97 -3.92
C TRP A 57 7.09 -1.72 -2.43
N LEU A 58 6.41 -2.66 -1.78
CA LEU A 58 5.97 -2.49 -0.39
C LEU A 58 7.13 -2.40 0.61
N LYS A 59 8.22 -3.14 0.41
CA LYS A 59 9.40 -3.13 1.28
C LYS A 59 10.16 -1.81 1.15
N ILE A 60 10.29 -1.31 -0.08
CA ILE A 60 10.87 0.01 -0.36
C ILE A 60 10.04 1.10 0.31
N GLN A 61 8.72 1.10 0.12
CA GLN A 61 7.78 2.04 0.75
C GLN A 61 7.96 2.05 2.28
N TYR A 62 7.83 0.88 2.89
CA TYR A 62 7.92 0.73 4.34
C TYR A 62 9.28 1.19 4.90
N THR A 63 10.38 0.84 4.24
CA THR A 63 11.74 1.20 4.68
C THR A 63 11.91 2.72 4.68
N VAL A 64 11.58 3.38 3.57
CA VAL A 64 11.75 4.84 3.41
C VAL A 64 10.85 5.61 4.39
N LEU A 65 9.60 5.17 4.57
CA LEU A 65 8.66 5.81 5.50
C LEU A 65 9.05 5.58 6.96
N SER A 66 9.57 4.39 7.29
CA SER A 66 10.05 4.06 8.64
C SER A 66 11.26 4.91 9.03
N VAL A 67 12.23 5.06 8.11
CA VAL A 67 13.35 6.00 8.26
C VAL A 67 12.84 7.41 8.48
N SER A 68 11.85 7.83 7.69
CA SER A 68 11.24 9.17 7.76
C SER A 68 10.25 9.35 8.93
N LYS A 69 10.10 8.35 9.80
CA LYS A 69 9.21 8.34 10.97
C LYS A 69 7.72 8.55 10.65
N ILE A 70 7.26 8.04 9.52
CA ILE A 70 5.85 8.05 9.08
C ILE A 70 5.42 6.70 8.45
N PRO A 71 5.74 5.54 9.06
CA PRO A 71 5.46 4.23 8.48
C PRO A 71 3.96 3.96 8.26
N GLU A 72 3.07 4.67 8.96
CA GLU A 72 1.62 4.52 8.83
C GLU A 72 1.08 4.91 7.44
N LEU A 73 1.86 5.64 6.64
CA LEU A 73 1.50 6.06 5.28
C LEU A 73 1.93 5.07 4.19
N VAL A 74 2.24 3.82 4.52
CA VAL A 74 2.71 2.80 3.57
C VAL A 74 1.75 2.52 2.40
N GLY A 75 0.47 2.86 2.54
CA GLY A 75 -0.54 2.76 1.47
C GLY A 75 -0.51 3.89 0.43
N VAL A 76 0.38 4.87 0.56
CA VAL A 76 0.56 5.91 -0.46
C VAL A 76 1.03 5.29 -1.77
N ASP A 77 0.26 5.51 -2.84
CA ASP A 77 0.56 5.03 -4.18
C ASP A 77 1.34 6.07 -4.99
N CYS A 78 2.61 6.27 -4.66
CA CYS A 78 3.52 7.14 -5.41
C CYS A 78 4.97 6.63 -5.40
N ASN A 79 5.85 7.31 -6.14
CA ASN A 79 7.29 7.11 -6.05
C ASN A 79 7.87 7.98 -4.92
N LEU A 80 8.11 7.39 -3.74
CA LEU A 80 8.64 8.15 -2.59
C LEU A 80 9.96 8.87 -2.88
N PHE A 81 10.79 8.35 -3.77
CA PHE A 81 12.07 8.99 -4.08
C PHE A 81 11.88 10.28 -4.89
N GLU A 82 10.87 10.33 -5.78
CA GLU A 82 10.49 11.59 -6.43
C GLU A 82 9.94 12.61 -5.43
N GLU A 83 9.14 12.15 -4.45
CA GLU A 83 8.65 13.03 -3.40
C GLU A 83 9.78 13.55 -2.49
N LEU A 84 10.77 12.71 -2.17
CA LEU A 84 11.97 13.09 -1.42
C LEU A 84 12.86 14.06 -2.19
N GLN A 85 13.08 13.85 -3.48
CA GLN A 85 13.89 14.76 -4.30
C GLN A 85 13.27 16.15 -4.42
N ALA A 86 11.94 16.23 -4.32
CA ALA A 86 11.20 17.46 -4.54
C ALA A 86 10.87 18.26 -3.27
N ILE A 87 11.29 17.79 -2.08
CA ILE A 87 11.25 18.61 -0.85
C ILE A 87 12.52 19.45 -0.71
N GLU A 88 12.42 20.53 0.06
CA GLU A 88 13.58 21.32 0.46
C GLU A 88 14.54 20.52 1.35
N ILE A 89 15.80 20.96 1.42
CA ILE A 89 16.85 20.27 2.18
C ILE A 89 16.48 20.21 3.67
N PRO A 90 16.35 19.00 4.25
CA PRO A 90 16.03 18.88 5.67
C PRO A 90 17.26 19.08 6.55
N ASN A 91 17.06 19.71 7.71
CA ASN A 91 18.14 19.99 8.67
C ASN A 91 18.42 18.78 9.58
N ASP A 92 17.38 17.99 9.83
CA ASP A 92 17.42 16.77 10.61
C ASP A 92 16.23 15.88 10.23
N LEU A 93 16.14 14.72 10.89
CA LEU A 93 15.09 13.75 10.61
C LEU A 93 13.68 14.24 10.99
N GLY A 94 13.56 15.12 11.98
CA GLY A 94 12.27 15.73 12.33
C GLY A 94 11.80 16.69 11.25
N HIS A 95 12.71 17.50 10.71
CA HIS A 95 12.44 18.39 9.59
C HIS A 95 12.06 17.59 8.33
N LEU A 96 12.82 16.54 7.99
CA LEU A 96 12.50 15.62 6.89
C LEU A 96 11.09 15.03 7.06
N SER A 97 10.80 14.52 8.26
CA SER A 97 9.51 13.92 8.57
C SER A 97 8.35 14.91 8.35
N ASN A 98 8.51 16.18 8.72
CA ASN A 98 7.48 17.20 8.54
C ASN A 98 7.27 17.58 7.07
N LEU A 99 8.35 17.81 6.33
CA LEU A 99 8.30 18.16 4.90
C LEU A 99 7.65 17.04 4.08
N LEU A 100 8.15 15.81 4.25
CA LEU A 100 7.63 14.66 3.53
C LEU A 100 6.17 14.37 3.90
N PHE A 101 5.82 14.46 5.18
CA PHE A 101 4.43 14.25 5.61
C PHE A 101 3.45 15.21 4.95
N GLY A 102 3.74 16.51 4.95
CA GLY A 102 2.86 17.50 4.32
C GLY A 102 2.60 17.16 2.85
N ARG A 103 3.66 16.75 2.14
CA ARG A 103 3.59 16.34 0.74
C ARG A 103 2.78 15.05 0.54
N LEU A 104 3.09 14.00 1.30
CA LEU A 104 2.40 12.72 1.18
C LEU A 104 0.92 12.81 1.54
N ILE A 105 0.52 13.63 2.51
CA ILE A 105 -0.90 13.83 2.83
C ILE A 105 -1.68 14.38 1.64
N GLU A 106 -1.11 15.34 0.89
CA GLU A 106 -1.75 15.87 -0.31
C GLU A 106 -1.83 14.81 -1.42
N VAL A 107 -0.79 13.98 -1.57
CA VAL A 107 -0.81 12.81 -2.46
C VAL A 107 -1.92 11.83 -2.06
N VAL A 108 -2.04 11.48 -0.77
CA VAL A 108 -3.11 10.60 -0.28
C VAL A 108 -4.48 11.19 -0.56
N LYS A 109 -4.72 12.46 -0.22
CA LYS A 109 -6.02 13.09 -0.49
C LYS A 109 -6.38 13.04 -1.96
N LYS A 110 -5.41 13.29 -2.85
CA LYS A 110 -5.61 13.18 -4.31
C LYS A 110 -5.88 11.74 -4.74
N GLN A 111 -5.13 10.76 -4.21
CA GLN A 111 -5.35 9.33 -4.43
C GLN A 111 -6.78 8.94 -4.03
N LEU A 112 -7.19 9.24 -2.80
CA LEU A 112 -8.53 8.89 -2.29
C LEU A 112 -9.65 9.60 -3.05
N LYS A 113 -9.47 10.88 -3.42
CA LYS A 113 -10.45 11.64 -4.20
C LYS A 113 -10.66 11.03 -5.59
N ASN A 114 -9.58 10.61 -6.25
CA ASN A 114 -9.61 10.10 -7.63
C ASN A 114 -9.91 8.60 -7.73
N GLY A 115 -10.35 7.97 -6.64
CA GLY A 115 -10.65 6.53 -6.63
C GLY A 115 -9.41 5.64 -6.62
N GLY A 116 -8.26 6.18 -6.19
CA GLY A 116 -7.05 5.41 -5.96
C GLY A 116 -7.21 4.37 -4.85
N SER A 117 -6.29 3.41 -4.84
CA SER A 117 -6.28 2.28 -3.90
C SER A 117 -6.37 2.70 -2.44
N THR A 118 -7.10 1.95 -1.61
CA THR A 118 -6.95 2.03 -0.14
C THR A 118 -6.09 0.90 0.43
N LEU A 119 -5.48 0.10 -0.44
CA LEU A 119 -4.66 -1.05 -0.08
C LEU A 119 -3.46 -0.62 0.78
N PHE A 120 -3.07 -1.47 1.73
CA PHE A 120 -1.98 -1.26 2.69
C PHE A 120 -2.12 -0.10 3.68
N PHE A 121 -3.15 0.75 3.61
CA PHE A 121 -3.43 1.67 4.73
C PHE A 121 -3.99 0.93 5.95
N ASN A 122 -3.29 1.02 7.09
CA ASN A 122 -3.81 0.55 8.37
C ASN A 122 -4.58 1.69 9.06
N VAL A 123 -5.91 1.73 8.88
CA VAL A 123 -6.79 2.76 9.46
C VAL A 123 -6.63 2.88 10.97
N LYS A 124 -6.47 1.75 11.69
CA LYS A 124 -6.27 1.77 13.15
C LYS A 124 -4.92 2.40 13.50
N GLY A 125 -3.84 2.00 12.81
CA GLY A 125 -2.52 2.61 12.98
C GLY A 125 -2.56 4.12 12.74
N ILE A 126 -3.14 4.55 11.61
CA ILE A 126 -3.25 5.95 11.21
C ILE A 126 -4.00 6.79 12.26
N SER A 127 -5.10 6.26 12.82
CA SER A 127 -5.93 6.99 13.79
C SER A 127 -5.19 7.40 15.08
N SER A 128 -4.08 6.72 15.39
CA SER A 128 -3.24 7.00 16.58
C SER A 128 -2.07 7.95 16.32
N THR A 129 -1.97 8.50 15.10
CA THR A 129 -0.85 9.35 14.67
C THR A 129 -1.35 10.72 14.19
N ARG A 130 -0.42 11.60 13.80
CA ARG A 130 -0.76 12.85 13.11
C ARG A 130 -1.45 12.64 11.76
N SER A 131 -1.33 11.45 11.17
CA SER A 131 -2.02 11.05 9.94
C SER A 131 -3.53 10.86 10.15
N SER A 132 -4.05 10.97 11.38
CA SER A 132 -5.48 10.85 11.68
C SER A 132 -6.36 11.81 10.86
N ILE A 133 -5.79 12.91 10.36
CA ILE A 133 -6.45 13.91 9.50
C ILE A 133 -7.05 13.35 8.19
N ILE A 134 -6.58 12.19 7.69
CA ILE A 134 -7.11 11.55 6.47
C ILE A 134 -8.05 10.36 6.78
N THR A 135 -8.34 10.10 8.05
CA THR A 135 -9.07 8.88 8.46
C THR A 135 -10.48 8.84 7.88
N SER A 136 -11.18 9.99 7.86
CA SER A 136 -12.56 10.07 7.37
C SER A 136 -12.63 9.78 5.86
N GLU A 137 -11.77 10.43 5.08
CA GLU A 137 -11.64 10.27 3.65
C GLU A 137 -11.23 8.83 3.29
N LEU A 138 -10.32 8.23 4.06
CA LEU A 138 -9.89 6.85 3.86
C LEU A 138 -11.01 5.85 4.11
N ILE A 139 -11.79 6.03 5.18
CA ILE A 139 -12.96 5.17 5.46
C ILE A 139 -13.99 5.27 4.32
N GLN A 140 -14.27 6.49 3.85
CA GLN A 140 -15.21 6.71 2.74
C GLN A 140 -14.69 6.11 1.43
N ALA A 141 -13.41 6.29 1.12
CA ALA A 141 -12.79 5.71 -0.07
C ALA A 141 -12.82 4.18 -0.04
N ARG A 142 -12.54 3.57 1.12
CA ARG A 142 -12.55 2.12 1.30
C ARG A 142 -13.95 1.54 1.21
N TYR A 143 -14.94 2.25 1.75
CA TYR A 143 -16.36 1.92 1.59
C TYR A 143 -16.72 1.90 0.10
N ARG A 144 -16.47 3.00 -0.61
CA ARG A 144 -16.77 3.12 -2.04
C ARG A 144 -16.08 2.03 -2.86
N GLU A 145 -14.78 1.83 -2.64
CA GLU A 145 -13.97 0.79 -3.29
C GLU A 145 -14.59 -0.61 -3.10
N THR A 146 -14.94 -0.97 -1.87
CA THR A 146 -15.48 -2.29 -1.54
C THR A 146 -16.87 -2.50 -2.16
N ILE A 147 -17.78 -1.53 -2.01
CA ILE A 147 -19.15 -1.63 -2.54
C ILE A 147 -19.16 -1.81 -4.06
N LEU A 148 -18.34 -1.04 -4.77
CA LEU A 148 -18.27 -1.10 -6.23
C LEU A 148 -17.66 -2.42 -6.73
N VAL A 149 -16.63 -2.94 -6.05
CA VAL A 149 -16.07 -4.26 -6.37
C VAL A 149 -17.03 -5.40 -6.06
N LEU A 150 -17.76 -5.36 -4.94
CA LEU A 150 -18.76 -6.38 -4.64
C LEU A 150 -19.86 -6.42 -5.71
N LYS A 151 -20.32 -5.25 -6.17
CA LYS A 151 -21.26 -5.18 -7.29
C LYS A 151 -20.69 -5.78 -8.56
N GLU A 152 -19.45 -5.42 -8.94
CA GLU A 152 -18.77 -5.95 -10.13
C GLU A 152 -18.74 -7.49 -10.11
N ILE A 153 -18.48 -8.07 -8.94
CA ILE A 153 -18.45 -9.53 -8.77
C ILE A 153 -19.87 -10.11 -8.83
N GLU A 154 -20.86 -9.49 -8.16
CA GLU A 154 -22.25 -9.96 -8.17
C GLU A 154 -22.88 -9.98 -9.56
N GLU A 155 -22.63 -8.97 -10.38
CA GLU A 155 -23.13 -8.90 -11.76
C GLU A 155 -22.61 -10.04 -12.63
N ARG A 156 -21.45 -10.62 -12.27
CA ARG A 156 -20.86 -11.77 -12.98
C ARG A 156 -21.40 -13.11 -12.51
N ILE A 157 -21.93 -13.22 -11.29
CA ILE A 157 -22.36 -14.52 -10.73
C ILE A 157 -23.42 -15.23 -11.59
N PRO A 158 -24.48 -14.56 -12.09
CA PRO A 158 -25.52 -15.22 -12.90
C PRO A 158 -25.02 -15.83 -14.21
N SER A 159 -23.88 -15.37 -14.74
CA SER A 159 -23.29 -15.87 -16.00
C SER A 159 -22.24 -16.96 -15.79
N LEU A 160 -21.96 -17.35 -14.55
CA LEU A 160 -20.98 -18.40 -14.26
C LEU A 160 -21.49 -19.78 -14.69
N THR A 161 -20.65 -20.51 -15.41
CA THR A 161 -20.92 -21.91 -15.81
C THR A 161 -20.58 -22.92 -14.72
N LYS A 162 -19.90 -22.49 -13.65
CA LYS A 162 -19.48 -23.27 -12.49
C LYS A 162 -19.67 -22.44 -11.23
N GLU A 163 -19.73 -23.08 -10.07
CA GLU A 163 -19.87 -22.40 -8.77
C GLU A 163 -18.58 -21.70 -8.29
N TRP A 164 -17.73 -21.22 -9.20
CA TRP A 164 -16.46 -20.57 -8.90
C TRP A 164 -16.46 -19.14 -9.46
N VAL A 165 -16.08 -18.18 -8.63
CA VAL A 165 -16.08 -16.76 -8.96
C VAL A 165 -14.67 -16.17 -8.83
N ASP A 166 -14.28 -15.34 -9.79
CA ASP A 166 -13.04 -14.57 -9.76
C ASP A 166 -13.18 -13.39 -8.78
N VAL A 167 -12.35 -13.39 -7.74
CA VAL A 167 -12.27 -12.35 -6.69
C VAL A 167 -10.94 -11.59 -6.73
N SER A 168 -10.20 -11.62 -7.83
CA SER A 168 -8.95 -10.86 -8.03
C SER A 168 -9.11 -9.36 -7.76
N ARG A 169 -10.27 -8.79 -8.09
CA ARG A 169 -10.58 -7.38 -7.79
C ARG A 169 -10.72 -7.12 -6.29
N LEU A 170 -11.19 -8.11 -5.52
CA LEU A 170 -11.32 -8.00 -4.08
C LEU A 170 -9.96 -8.04 -3.38
N TRP A 171 -8.99 -8.78 -3.92
CA TRP A 171 -7.59 -8.75 -3.48
C TRP A 171 -6.92 -7.37 -3.60
N LYS A 172 -7.45 -6.51 -4.48
CA LYS A 172 -6.97 -5.15 -4.69
C LYS A 172 -7.60 -4.14 -3.73
N THR A 173 -8.63 -4.50 -2.97
CA THR A 173 -9.26 -3.59 -1.99
C THR A 173 -8.68 -3.75 -0.60
N GLY A 174 -8.67 -2.68 0.19
CA GLY A 174 -8.10 -2.73 1.55
C GLY A 174 -8.81 -3.74 2.47
N ASN A 175 -10.14 -3.78 2.44
CA ASN A 175 -10.91 -4.75 3.25
C ASN A 175 -10.86 -6.16 2.67
N GLY A 176 -10.95 -6.28 1.34
CA GLY A 176 -10.94 -7.56 0.65
C GLY A 176 -9.63 -8.32 0.83
N TYR A 177 -8.50 -7.65 0.63
CA TYR A 177 -7.17 -8.18 0.86
C TYR A 177 -7.03 -8.81 2.25
N ARG A 178 -7.42 -8.07 3.30
CA ARG A 178 -7.31 -8.52 4.70
C ARG A 178 -8.09 -9.81 4.96
N ILE A 179 -9.33 -9.90 4.48
CA ILE A 179 -10.18 -11.08 4.69
C ILE A 179 -9.68 -12.27 3.88
N LEU A 180 -9.33 -12.05 2.61
CA LEU A 180 -8.88 -13.11 1.71
C LEU A 180 -7.54 -13.69 2.17
N LYS A 181 -6.59 -12.85 2.60
CA LYS A 181 -5.31 -13.26 3.20
C LYS A 181 -5.54 -14.05 4.49
N ALA A 182 -6.39 -13.57 5.39
CA ALA A 182 -6.66 -14.24 6.68
C ALA A 182 -7.31 -15.63 6.53
N ARG A 183 -8.00 -15.88 5.41
CA ARG A 183 -8.64 -17.17 5.09
C ARG A 183 -7.81 -18.04 4.15
N ASP A 184 -6.62 -17.61 3.76
CA ASP A 184 -5.73 -18.26 2.78
C ASP A 184 -6.45 -18.65 1.47
N LEU A 185 -7.26 -17.73 0.94
CA LEU A 185 -8.04 -17.97 -0.27
C LEU A 185 -7.24 -17.64 -1.54
N GLY A 186 -7.63 -18.26 -2.67
CA GLY A 186 -7.06 -17.96 -3.99
C GLY A 186 -7.76 -16.81 -4.71
N ILE A 187 -7.49 -16.67 -6.01
CA ILE A 187 -8.21 -15.75 -6.91
C ILE A 187 -9.57 -16.27 -7.35
N HIS A 188 -9.77 -17.59 -7.42
CA HIS A 188 -11.07 -18.18 -7.66
C HIS A 188 -11.53 -18.88 -6.39
N ILE A 189 -12.70 -18.49 -5.90
CA ILE A 189 -13.32 -19.08 -4.71
C ILE A 189 -14.70 -19.60 -5.04
N HIS A 190 -15.22 -20.49 -4.20
CA HIS A 190 -16.57 -20.99 -4.36
C HIS A 190 -17.58 -19.85 -4.15
N VAL A 191 -18.70 -19.85 -4.88
CA VAL A 191 -19.77 -18.84 -4.72
C VAL A 191 -20.30 -18.79 -3.29
N LYS A 192 -20.32 -19.95 -2.60
CA LYS A 192 -20.66 -20.03 -1.17
C LYS A 192 -19.70 -19.21 -0.30
N ASP A 193 -18.39 -19.41 -0.47
CA ASP A 193 -17.36 -18.70 0.30
C ASP A 193 -17.39 -17.20 -0.01
N TYR A 194 -17.61 -16.84 -1.27
CA TYR A 194 -17.82 -15.46 -1.68
C TYR A 194 -18.99 -14.81 -0.91
N LYS A 195 -20.15 -15.47 -0.84
CA LYS A 195 -21.33 -14.94 -0.13
C LYS A 195 -21.04 -14.70 1.35
N GLU A 196 -20.25 -15.56 1.99
CA GLU A 196 -19.82 -15.37 3.38
C GLU A 196 -18.90 -14.14 3.53
N ILE A 197 -17.91 -14.01 2.66
CA ILE A 197 -16.96 -12.89 2.65
C ILE A 197 -17.69 -11.58 2.39
N ARG A 198 -18.57 -11.56 1.40
CA ARG A 198 -19.44 -10.43 1.06
C ARG A 198 -20.24 -9.98 2.28
N ASN A 199 -20.93 -10.89 2.96
CA ASN A 199 -21.72 -10.55 4.14
C ASN A 199 -20.85 -10.04 5.30
N LEU A 200 -19.64 -10.59 5.47
CA LEU A 200 -18.68 -10.11 6.46
C LEU A 200 -18.23 -8.67 6.14
N LEU A 201 -17.87 -8.38 4.89
CA LEU A 201 -17.47 -7.05 4.43
C LEU A 201 -18.57 -6.00 4.67
N LEU A 202 -19.80 -6.33 4.28
CA LEU A 202 -20.94 -5.44 4.44
C LEU A 202 -21.23 -5.17 5.92
N LYS A 203 -21.16 -6.21 6.77
CA LYS A 203 -21.30 -6.06 8.22
C LYS A 203 -20.24 -5.13 8.81
N GLU A 204 -18.97 -5.27 8.42
CA GLU A 204 -17.89 -4.39 8.91
C GLU A 204 -18.11 -2.93 8.51
N MET A 205 -18.67 -2.70 7.33
CA MET A 205 -18.96 -1.37 6.79
C MET A 205 -20.31 -0.81 7.23
N LYS A 206 -21.11 -1.59 7.98
CA LYS A 206 -22.51 -1.28 8.34
C LYS A 206 -23.39 -1.00 7.10
N ALA A 207 -23.11 -1.69 6.00
CA ALA A 207 -23.89 -1.62 4.76
C ALA A 207 -24.99 -2.69 4.75
N ASP A 208 -26.11 -2.37 4.13
CA ASP A 208 -27.24 -3.30 3.96
C ASP A 208 -27.03 -4.16 2.71
N PRO A 209 -26.93 -5.50 2.83
CA PRO A 209 -26.70 -6.37 1.70
C PRO A 209 -27.76 -6.31 0.60
N ASP A 210 -29.00 -5.95 0.95
CA ASP A 210 -30.10 -5.88 -0.01
C ASP A 210 -30.11 -4.54 -0.77
N LYS A 211 -29.35 -3.55 -0.30
CA LYS A 211 -29.26 -2.20 -0.90
C LYS A 211 -27.99 -1.98 -1.71
N LEU A 212 -27.17 -3.01 -1.91
CA LEU A 212 -25.94 -2.89 -2.69
C LEU A 212 -26.17 -2.26 -4.09
N PRO A 213 -27.22 -2.63 -4.86
CA PRO A 213 -27.49 -2.00 -6.15
C PRO A 213 -27.76 -0.49 -6.03
N GLU A 214 -28.57 -0.06 -5.06
CA GLU A 214 -28.89 1.35 -4.84
C GLU A 214 -27.68 2.15 -4.35
N GLU A 215 -26.92 1.60 -3.41
CA GLU A 215 -25.72 2.24 -2.86
C GLU A 215 -24.67 2.43 -3.96
N SER A 216 -24.46 1.43 -4.79
CA SER A 216 -23.50 1.52 -5.90
C SER A 216 -23.88 2.58 -6.94
N MET A 217 -25.18 2.74 -7.27
CA MET A 217 -25.63 3.77 -8.22
C MET A 217 -25.32 5.17 -7.70
N LYS A 218 -25.59 5.43 -6.41
CA LYS A 218 -25.27 6.72 -5.76
C LYS A 218 -23.77 7.03 -5.76
N LEU A 219 -22.92 6.01 -5.79
CA LEU A 219 -21.46 6.15 -5.83
C LEU A 219 -20.93 6.36 -7.25
N ILE A 220 -21.51 5.69 -8.25
CA ILE A 220 -21.09 5.80 -9.67
C ILE A 220 -21.46 7.17 -10.26
N GLU A 221 -22.63 7.72 -9.90
CA GLU A 221 -23.09 9.05 -10.35
C GLU A 221 -22.15 10.19 -9.93
N LYS A 222 -21.21 9.96 -8.99
CA LYS A 222 -20.34 11.00 -8.43
C LYS A 222 -18.93 11.10 -9.03
N ASP A 223 -18.38 10.07 -9.67
CA ASP A 223 -17.22 10.14 -10.59
C ASP A 223 -16.82 8.72 -11.06
N SER A 224 -16.50 8.58 -12.34
CA SER A 224 -16.46 7.30 -13.08
C SER A 224 -15.19 6.43 -12.92
N ARG A 225 -14.36 6.67 -11.90
CA ARG A 225 -13.08 5.96 -11.73
C ARG A 225 -12.94 5.47 -10.29
N TYR A 226 -12.99 4.15 -10.10
CA TYR A 226 -12.77 3.52 -8.79
C TYR A 226 -11.75 2.39 -8.90
N LEU A 227 -10.98 2.21 -7.83
CA LEU A 227 -9.89 1.25 -7.72
C LEU A 227 -8.82 1.43 -8.80
N GLN A 228 -8.21 2.62 -8.80
CA GLN A 228 -7.08 2.97 -9.65
C GLN A 228 -5.75 2.74 -8.94
N PHE A 229 -4.84 2.03 -9.61
CA PHE A 229 -3.49 1.80 -9.12
C PHE A 229 -2.51 2.51 -10.05
N SER A 230 -1.40 3.00 -9.51
CA SER A 230 -0.22 3.28 -10.33
C SER A 230 0.24 1.99 -10.99
N LYS A 231 0.94 2.13 -12.12
CA LYS A 231 1.51 0.99 -12.84
C LYS A 231 2.36 0.11 -11.92
N THR A 232 3.19 0.72 -11.06
CA THR A 232 4.09 0.01 -10.16
C THR A 232 3.33 -0.77 -9.09
N LEU A 233 2.30 -0.17 -8.49
CA LEU A 233 1.47 -0.87 -7.51
C LEU A 233 0.67 -2.00 -8.16
N ASP A 234 0.15 -1.79 -9.37
CA ASP A 234 -0.59 -2.82 -10.11
C ASP A 234 0.28 -4.03 -10.50
N GLU A 235 1.50 -3.80 -10.95
CA GLU A 235 2.47 -4.87 -11.22
C GLU A 235 2.82 -5.64 -9.94
N PHE A 236 3.08 -4.94 -8.84
CA PHE A 236 3.38 -5.57 -7.54
C PHE A 236 2.21 -6.43 -7.04
N VAL A 237 1.00 -5.87 -7.01
CA VAL A 237 -0.18 -6.57 -6.49
C VAL A 237 -0.57 -7.72 -7.42
N SER A 238 -0.41 -7.57 -8.73
CA SER A 238 -0.65 -8.68 -9.67
C SER A 238 0.34 -9.81 -9.48
N GLY A 239 1.63 -9.52 -9.22
CA GLY A 239 2.62 -10.53 -8.85
C GLY A 239 2.31 -11.22 -7.53
N LEU A 240 1.90 -10.45 -6.52
CA LEU A 240 1.45 -10.96 -5.22
C LEU A 240 0.25 -11.90 -5.38
N ILE A 241 -0.74 -11.50 -6.16
CA ILE A 241 -1.94 -12.30 -6.43
C ILE A 241 -1.58 -13.56 -7.21
N ALA A 242 -0.76 -13.46 -8.26
CA ALA A 242 -0.35 -14.60 -9.09
C ALA A 242 0.36 -15.67 -8.26
N SER A 243 1.17 -15.27 -7.28
CA SER A 243 1.86 -16.20 -6.38
C SER A 243 0.95 -17.07 -5.52
N ARG A 244 -0.31 -16.64 -5.28
CA ARG A 244 -1.28 -17.35 -4.43
C ARG A 244 -1.92 -18.54 -5.15
N GLY A 245 -1.75 -18.66 -6.47
CA GLY A 245 -2.36 -19.71 -7.28
C GLY A 245 -3.86 -19.52 -7.51
N SER A 246 -4.44 -20.31 -8.43
CA SER A 246 -5.82 -20.13 -8.88
C SER A 246 -6.89 -20.51 -7.85
N ARG A 247 -6.62 -21.49 -6.98
CA ARG A 247 -7.57 -22.07 -6.00
C ARG A 247 -7.07 -22.12 -4.54
N GLY A 248 -5.87 -21.59 -4.28
CA GLY A 248 -5.16 -21.78 -3.00
C GLY A 248 -4.21 -22.99 -3.00
N SER A 249 -3.15 -22.88 -2.20
CA SER A 249 -1.92 -23.72 -2.10
C SER A 249 -0.93 -23.70 -3.30
N PHE A 250 0.02 -22.76 -3.17
CA PHE A 250 1.38 -22.50 -3.70
C PHE A 250 2.03 -23.26 -4.89
N ASP A 251 2.68 -22.46 -5.74
CA ASP A 251 3.93 -22.80 -6.45
C ASP A 251 5.15 -22.26 -5.65
N PRO A 252 6.06 -23.12 -5.15
CA PRO A 252 7.24 -22.73 -4.37
C PRO A 252 8.14 -21.66 -5.00
N TYR A 253 8.14 -21.52 -6.32
CA TYR A 253 8.97 -20.56 -7.06
C TYR A 253 8.74 -19.11 -6.61
N TYR A 254 7.48 -18.72 -6.42
CA TYR A 254 7.12 -17.35 -6.04
C TYR A 254 7.27 -17.05 -4.55
N ARG A 255 7.49 -18.07 -3.71
CA ARG A 255 7.72 -17.90 -2.26
C ARG A 255 9.00 -17.10 -1.99
N SER A 256 9.99 -17.26 -2.86
CA SER A 256 11.27 -16.55 -2.80
C SER A 256 11.19 -15.06 -3.18
N TRP A 257 10.17 -14.67 -3.96
CA TRP A 257 9.94 -13.27 -4.35
C TRP A 257 9.14 -12.49 -3.28
N ILE A 258 8.56 -13.23 -2.33
CA ILE A 258 7.47 -12.83 -1.45
C ILE A 258 7.77 -13.40 -0.05
N ASN A 259 9.03 -13.33 0.41
CA ASN A 259 9.33 -13.73 1.78
C ASN A 259 8.85 -12.62 2.72
N HIS A 260 7.65 -12.80 3.27
CA HIS A 260 6.86 -11.82 4.02
C HIS A 260 7.08 -11.87 5.54
N GLU A 261 8.09 -12.57 6.04
CA GLU A 261 8.25 -12.85 7.48
C GLU A 261 8.39 -11.58 8.36
N GLY A 262 8.56 -10.39 7.78
CA GLY A 262 8.56 -9.10 8.48
C GLY A 262 7.35 -8.18 8.25
N LEU A 263 6.33 -8.58 7.48
CA LEU A 263 5.21 -7.72 7.06
C LEU A 263 3.81 -8.27 7.44
N ASP A 264 3.75 -9.23 8.36
CA ASP A 264 2.48 -9.82 8.84
C ASP A 264 1.58 -8.83 9.61
N GLU A 265 2.06 -7.60 9.86
CA GLU A 265 1.30 -6.53 10.51
C GLU A 265 0.46 -5.66 9.56
N PHE A 266 0.44 -5.96 8.25
CA PHE A 266 -0.35 -5.24 7.23
C PHE A 266 -1.48 -6.09 6.60
#